data_AF-A8QAG4-F1
#
_entry.id   AF-A8QAG4-F1
#
_cell.length_a   1.000
_cell.length_b   1.000
_cell.length_c   1.000
_cell.angle_alpha   90.00
_cell.angle_beta   90.00
_cell.angle_gamma   90.00
#
_symmetry.space_group_name_H-M   'P 1'
#
loop_
_entity.id
_entity.type
_entity.pdbx_description
1 polymer ?
#
loop_
_entity_poly.entity_id
_entity_poly.type
_entity_poly.pdbx_seq_one_letter_code
_entity_poly.pdbx_strand_id
1 'polypeptide(L)'
;MEARLTRNQQYPDRPNEGEPLNVIISNTSSADILKPERFLIWATALGFGVSCLGQGDPQTIMYADLGYLNHHVKQGSASGMNGVLRWNYGSPDIGTCRESISGGNHIRWFRQRIGTTTSIFLTVSYEQSLANLHNLQRDGYNRGRDDVVRIATQENGIEWEGNVFNATVKWIEAGRLMNATSKNISHAEMANKDQPVVDGRVAVLYVNTVKRSDEEQRSVAARSLPAICSSSFLLTVSTVLVVASTFLL
;
A
#
# COMPACT_ATOMS: atom_id res chain seq x y z
N MET A 1 -20.27 1.00 -3.06
CA MET A 1 -18.91 0.47 -3.28
C MET A 1 -18.25 0.34 -1.92
N GLU A 2 -18.17 -0.87 -1.37
CA GLU A 2 -17.79 -1.10 0.04
C GLU A 2 -16.92 -2.36 0.14
N ALA A 3 -15.96 -2.36 1.06
CA ALA A 3 -15.25 -3.55 1.50
C ALA A 3 -15.97 -4.18 2.70
N ARG A 4 -16.06 -5.50 2.78
CA ARG A 4 -16.79 -6.24 3.83
C ARG A 4 -15.93 -7.31 4.48
N LEU A 5 -16.23 -7.63 5.73
CA LEU A 5 -15.64 -8.78 6.42
C LEU A 5 -16.25 -10.09 5.89
N THR A 6 -15.52 -11.20 5.99
CA THR A 6 -16.05 -12.53 5.59
C THR A 6 -16.95 -13.16 6.65
N ARG A 7 -17.76 -14.14 6.24
CA ARG A 7 -18.75 -14.87 7.07
C ARG A 7 -18.23 -15.44 8.39
N ASN A 8 -16.93 -15.69 8.55
CA ASN A 8 -16.37 -16.25 9.78
C ASN A 8 -15.85 -15.18 10.76
N GLN A 9 -15.95 -13.90 10.39
CA GLN A 9 -15.43 -12.74 11.14
C GLN A 9 -16.40 -11.55 11.06
N GLN A 10 -17.68 -11.79 10.77
CA GLN A 10 -18.71 -10.79 11.02
C GLN A 10 -18.72 -10.50 12.51
N TYR A 11 -18.57 -9.23 12.88
CA TYR A 11 -18.99 -8.79 14.21
C TYR A 11 -20.45 -9.23 14.39
N PRO A 12 -20.78 -10.03 15.43
CA PRO A 12 -22.10 -10.62 15.57
C PRO A 12 -23.22 -9.58 15.66
N ASP A 13 -22.88 -8.33 16.02
CA ASP A 13 -23.76 -7.16 16.06
C ASP A 13 -23.88 -6.42 14.71
N ARG A 14 -22.96 -6.59 13.76
CA ARG A 14 -22.92 -5.83 12.49
C ARG A 14 -22.61 -6.69 11.26
N PRO A 15 -23.40 -7.74 10.98
CA PRO A 15 -23.09 -8.68 9.92
C PRO A 15 -23.06 -8.03 8.51
N ASN A 16 -23.94 -7.08 8.23
CA ASN A 16 -24.17 -6.63 6.85
C ASN A 16 -23.45 -5.33 6.47
N GLU A 17 -22.56 -4.83 7.32
CA GLU A 17 -21.86 -3.56 7.15
C GLU A 17 -20.49 -3.73 6.48
N GLY A 18 -20.07 -2.68 5.77
CA GLY A 18 -18.75 -2.59 5.15
C GLY A 18 -18.11 -1.23 5.34
N GLU A 19 -16.79 -1.18 5.14
CA GLU A 19 -16.04 0.07 5.11
C GLU A 19 -16.10 0.68 3.68
N PRO A 20 -16.15 2.02 3.54
CA PRO A 20 -16.32 2.70 2.26
C PRO A 20 -15.03 2.77 1.44
N LEU A 21 -15.04 2.27 0.20
CA LEU A 21 -13.90 2.44 -0.74
C LEU A 21 -13.88 3.88 -1.25
N ASN A 22 -13.24 4.76 -0.49
CA ASN A 22 -13.35 6.22 -0.61
C ASN A 22 -12.13 6.89 -1.28
N VAL A 23 -11.07 6.13 -1.60
CA VAL A 23 -9.95 6.56 -2.46
C VAL A 23 -9.63 5.50 -3.51
N ILE A 24 -9.25 5.93 -4.71
CA ILE A 24 -8.79 5.09 -5.82
C ILE A 24 -7.44 5.63 -6.31
N ILE A 25 -6.44 4.78 -6.46
CA ILE A 25 -5.23 5.05 -7.23
C ILE A 25 -5.47 4.56 -8.66
N SER A 26 -5.48 5.50 -9.60
CA SER A 26 -5.79 5.26 -11.00
C SER A 26 -4.80 4.28 -11.64
N ASN A 27 -5.28 3.45 -12.56
CA ASN A 27 -4.44 2.60 -13.40
C ASN A 27 -3.53 3.38 -14.37
N THR A 28 -3.75 4.67 -14.52
CA THR A 28 -2.88 5.59 -15.28
C THR A 28 -1.78 6.24 -14.43
N SER A 29 -1.69 5.88 -13.14
CA SER A 29 -0.54 6.23 -12.30
C SER A 29 0.73 5.53 -12.81
N SER A 30 1.91 5.89 -12.30
CA SER A 30 3.15 5.19 -12.67
C SER A 30 3.01 3.67 -12.46
N ALA A 31 3.47 2.87 -13.42
CA ALA A 31 3.22 1.42 -13.38
C ALA A 31 3.86 0.72 -12.17
N ASP A 32 4.87 1.32 -11.55
CA ASP A 32 5.55 0.78 -10.39
C ASP A 32 4.71 0.92 -9.11
N ILE A 33 4.07 2.07 -8.83
CA ILE A 33 3.16 2.30 -7.68
C ILE A 33 2.02 1.27 -7.63
N LEU A 34 1.60 0.73 -8.76
CA LEU A 34 0.55 -0.30 -8.82
C LEU A 34 1.03 -1.70 -8.37
N LYS A 35 2.31 -1.84 -8.00
CA LYS A 35 2.91 -3.07 -7.46
C LYS A 35 2.95 -3.05 -5.93
N PRO A 36 2.67 -4.20 -5.29
CA PRO A 36 3.02 -4.59 -3.94
C PRO A 36 3.78 -3.58 -3.09
N GLU A 37 5.07 -3.69 -3.35
CA GLU A 37 6.17 -3.18 -2.57
C GLU A 37 6.29 -1.67 -2.76
N ARG A 38 6.02 -1.17 -3.97
CA ARG A 38 6.10 0.24 -4.32
C ARG A 38 4.91 1.02 -3.79
N PHE A 39 3.72 0.41 -3.77
CA PHE A 39 2.57 0.97 -3.08
C PHE A 39 2.86 1.19 -1.60
N LEU A 40 3.48 0.21 -0.94
CA LEU A 40 3.84 0.35 0.48
C LEU A 40 4.86 1.46 0.70
N ILE A 41 5.87 1.62 -0.17
CA ILE A 41 6.81 2.74 -0.08
C ILE A 41 6.09 4.09 -0.21
N TRP A 42 5.16 4.23 -1.16
CA TRP A 42 4.35 5.43 -1.30
C TRP A 42 3.47 5.69 -0.07
N ALA A 43 2.85 4.65 0.48
CA ALA A 43 2.08 4.77 1.71
C ALA A 43 2.96 5.17 2.91
N THR A 44 4.21 4.71 2.95
CA THR A 44 5.20 5.17 3.94
C THR A 44 5.54 6.65 3.77
N ALA A 45 5.71 7.13 2.54
CA ALA A 45 5.93 8.55 2.26
C ALA A 45 4.72 9.42 2.65
N LEU A 46 3.50 8.87 2.64
CA LEU A 46 2.32 9.54 3.19
C LEU A 46 2.31 9.64 4.73
N GLY A 47 3.14 8.86 5.42
CA GLY A 47 3.14 8.76 6.89
C GLY A 47 2.39 7.53 7.43
N PHE A 48 2.17 6.50 6.61
CA PHE A 48 1.61 5.23 7.08
C PHE A 48 2.69 4.16 7.25
N GLY A 49 2.38 3.08 7.94
CA GLY A 49 3.25 1.91 8.01
C GLY A 49 2.41 0.65 8.14
N VAL A 50 3.02 -0.49 7.81
CA VAL A 50 2.46 -1.78 8.23
C VAL A 50 2.40 -1.81 9.75
N SER A 51 1.42 -2.50 10.31
CA SER A 51 1.18 -2.51 11.76
C SER A 51 2.40 -2.84 12.61
N CYS A 52 2.36 -2.34 13.85
CA CYS A 52 3.39 -2.48 14.88
C CYS A 52 4.10 -3.83 14.85
N LEU A 53 5.43 -3.81 14.71
CA LEU A 53 6.29 -5.01 14.69
C LEU A 53 5.93 -6.06 13.62
N GLY A 54 5.29 -5.64 12.53
CA GLY A 54 4.88 -6.54 11.45
C GLY A 54 3.76 -7.51 11.85
N GLN A 55 3.12 -7.29 13.00
CA GLN A 55 1.91 -8.00 13.40
C GLN A 55 0.81 -7.54 12.45
N GLY A 56 0.61 -8.26 11.35
CA GLY A 56 -0.59 -8.09 10.53
C GLY A 56 -1.82 -8.21 11.42
N ASP A 57 -2.97 -7.77 10.92
CA ASP A 57 -4.24 -7.98 11.62
C ASP A 57 -4.96 -9.19 11.00
N PRO A 58 -4.56 -10.43 11.33
CA PRO A 58 -5.19 -11.62 10.77
C PRO A 58 -6.64 -11.77 11.26
N GLN A 59 -7.02 -11.00 12.30
CA GLN A 59 -8.35 -11.04 12.89
C GLN A 59 -9.35 -10.11 12.20
N THR A 60 -8.91 -9.22 11.29
CA THR A 60 -9.79 -8.26 10.60
C THR A 60 -9.65 -8.30 9.08
N ILE A 61 -9.42 -9.47 8.48
CA ILE A 61 -9.27 -9.58 7.03
C ILE A 61 -10.59 -9.19 6.33
N MET A 62 -10.53 -8.12 5.53
CA MET A 62 -11.63 -7.67 4.68
C MET A 62 -11.45 -8.09 3.22
N TYR A 63 -12.57 -8.14 2.51
CA TYR A 63 -12.68 -8.42 1.09
C TYR A 63 -13.55 -7.36 0.41
N ALA A 64 -13.19 -6.97 -0.80
CA ALA A 64 -13.93 -5.99 -1.57
C ALA A 64 -14.52 -6.60 -2.84
N ASP A 65 -15.73 -6.15 -3.20
CA ASP A 65 -16.24 -6.27 -4.57
C ASP A 65 -15.81 -5.03 -5.35
N LEU A 66 -14.87 -5.23 -6.27
CA LEU A 66 -14.34 -4.19 -7.16
C LEU A 66 -14.92 -4.32 -8.57
N GLY A 67 -16.04 -5.02 -8.75
CA GLY A 67 -16.70 -5.17 -10.04
C GLY A 67 -16.17 -6.34 -10.88
N TYR A 68 -16.25 -6.22 -12.21
CA TYR A 68 -16.04 -7.31 -13.16
C TYR A 68 -14.77 -8.14 -12.87
N LEU A 69 -14.95 -9.45 -12.67
CA LEU A 69 -13.91 -10.43 -12.33
C LEU A 69 -13.17 -10.17 -10.99
N ASN A 70 -13.66 -9.24 -10.17
CA ASN A 70 -13.03 -8.81 -8.92
C ASN A 70 -14.06 -8.73 -7.76
N HIS A 71 -14.97 -9.71 -7.66
CA HIS A 71 -16.06 -9.70 -6.66
C HIS A 71 -15.64 -10.06 -5.23
N HIS A 72 -14.42 -10.60 -5.05
CA HIS A 72 -13.93 -11.08 -3.75
C HIS A 72 -12.43 -10.83 -3.60
N VAL A 73 -12.03 -9.57 -3.70
CA VAL A 73 -10.62 -9.16 -3.61
C VAL A 73 -10.22 -9.04 -2.15
N LYS A 74 -9.30 -9.90 -1.70
CA LYS A 74 -8.71 -9.83 -0.36
C LYS A 74 -7.93 -8.52 -0.18
N GLN A 75 -8.01 -7.90 0.99
CA GLN A 75 -7.14 -6.77 1.33
C GLN A 75 -5.65 -7.15 1.23
N GLY A 76 -4.79 -6.16 1.00
CA GLY A 76 -3.34 -6.32 1.05
C GLY A 76 -2.72 -7.02 -0.16
N SER A 77 -1.46 -7.42 0.03
CA SER A 77 -0.78 -8.37 -0.85
C SER A 77 -1.37 -9.78 -0.71
N ALA A 78 -0.89 -10.75 -1.48
CA ALA A 78 -1.45 -12.10 -1.54
C ALA A 78 -1.76 -12.76 -0.18
N SER A 79 -0.98 -12.47 0.88
CA SER A 79 -1.22 -13.00 2.23
C SER A 79 -2.29 -12.23 3.02
N GLY A 80 -2.53 -10.96 2.70
CA GLY A 80 -3.44 -10.04 3.40
C GLY A 80 -2.89 -9.43 4.69
N MET A 81 -1.73 -9.88 5.17
CA MET A 81 -1.13 -9.44 6.43
C MET A 81 -0.67 -7.98 6.41
N ASN A 82 -0.33 -7.46 5.24
CA ASN A 82 0.01 -6.05 5.01
C ASN A 82 -1.19 -5.23 4.48
N GLY A 83 -2.40 -5.77 4.58
CA GLY A 83 -3.61 -5.12 4.08
C GLY A 83 -4.11 -3.96 4.93
N VAL A 84 -3.58 -3.81 6.14
CA VAL A 84 -3.89 -2.71 7.06
C VAL A 84 -2.64 -1.86 7.26
N LEU A 85 -2.76 -0.55 7.04
CA LEU A 85 -1.73 0.43 7.26
C LEU A 85 -2.22 1.46 8.28
N ARG A 86 -1.37 1.81 9.23
CA ARG A 86 -1.69 2.71 10.34
C ARG A 86 -0.78 3.92 10.30
N TRP A 87 -1.28 5.06 10.77
CA TRP A 87 -0.49 6.28 10.89
C TRP A 87 0.79 6.01 11.68
N ASN A 88 1.94 6.36 11.13
CA ASN A 88 3.23 6.01 11.70
C ASN A 88 3.85 7.13 12.53
N TYR A 89 3.20 8.29 12.69
CA TYR A 89 3.71 9.41 13.50
C TYR A 89 5.15 9.85 13.16
N GLY A 90 5.59 9.69 11.90
CA GLY A 90 6.95 10.00 11.45
C GLY A 90 7.98 8.90 11.74
N SER A 91 7.56 7.73 12.20
CA SER A 91 8.43 6.58 12.43
C SER A 91 7.74 5.27 12.01
N PRO A 92 8.03 4.73 10.82
CA PRO A 92 7.40 3.51 10.31
C PRO A 92 7.52 2.29 11.22
N ASP A 93 8.65 2.13 11.92
CA ASP A 93 8.95 0.93 12.72
C ASP A 93 8.29 0.95 14.11
N ILE A 94 8.25 2.10 14.77
CA ILE A 94 7.75 2.22 16.17
C ILE A 94 6.52 3.11 16.30
N GLY A 95 6.29 4.03 15.37
CA GLY A 95 5.19 4.98 15.47
C GLY A 95 3.85 4.39 15.07
N THR A 96 3.81 3.29 14.31
CA THR A 96 2.58 2.49 14.14
C THR A 96 2.15 1.81 15.45
N CYS A 97 3.08 1.54 16.38
CA CYS A 97 2.74 1.11 17.75
C CYS A 97 2.14 2.25 18.59
N ARG A 98 2.55 3.49 18.31
CA ARG A 98 2.00 4.69 18.98
C ARG A 98 0.57 5.00 18.53
N GLU A 99 0.22 4.68 17.28
CA GLU A 99 -1.15 4.72 16.78
C GLU A 99 -2.08 3.80 17.55
N SER A 100 -1.66 2.59 17.88
CA SER A 100 -2.44 1.70 18.75
C SER A 100 -2.79 2.34 20.10
N ILE A 101 -2.02 3.31 20.58
CA ILE A 101 -2.27 4.01 21.84
C ILE A 101 -3.04 5.32 21.64
N SER A 102 -2.87 5.99 20.50
CA SER A 102 -3.35 7.38 20.28
C SER A 102 -4.52 7.48 19.29
N GLY A 103 -4.80 6.42 18.52
CA GLY A 103 -5.60 6.48 17.30
C GLY A 103 -4.82 7.16 16.17
N GLY A 104 -5.42 7.30 15.00
CA GLY A 104 -4.76 7.91 13.85
C GLY A 104 -5.47 7.62 12.54
N ASN A 105 -4.86 8.06 11.44
CA ASN A 105 -5.34 7.72 10.11
C ASN A 105 -5.02 6.23 9.84
N HIS A 106 -5.92 5.55 9.16
CA HIS A 106 -5.92 4.12 8.92
C HIS A 106 -6.33 3.84 7.47
N ILE A 107 -5.62 2.93 6.81
CA ILE A 107 -5.86 2.53 5.43
C ILE A 107 -6.01 1.02 5.39
N ARG A 108 -7.07 0.53 4.75
CA ARG A 108 -7.03 -0.77 4.09
C ARG A 108 -6.98 -0.59 2.60
N TRP A 109 -6.32 -1.52 1.91
CA TRP A 109 -6.12 -1.41 0.47
C TRP A 109 -6.39 -2.72 -0.26
N PHE A 110 -6.90 -2.61 -1.48
CA PHE A 110 -7.36 -3.70 -2.32
C PHE A 110 -6.91 -3.47 -3.75
N ARG A 111 -6.44 -4.52 -4.42
CA ARG A 111 -5.86 -4.39 -5.75
C ARG A 111 -6.72 -5.04 -6.81
N GLN A 112 -7.37 -4.21 -7.62
CA GLN A 112 -8.18 -4.64 -8.76
C GLN A 112 -7.26 -4.99 -9.94
N ARG A 113 -7.57 -6.09 -10.64
CA ARG A 113 -6.88 -6.43 -11.90
C ARG A 113 -7.90 -6.74 -12.99
N ILE A 114 -7.77 -6.06 -14.12
CA ILE A 114 -8.58 -6.31 -15.32
C ILE A 114 -7.64 -6.41 -16.51
N GLY A 115 -7.42 -7.63 -17.01
CA GLY A 115 -6.39 -7.90 -18.02
C GLY A 115 -5.01 -7.49 -17.52
N THR A 116 -4.35 -6.59 -18.25
CA THR A 116 -3.03 -6.03 -17.90
C THR A 116 -3.13 -4.75 -17.05
N THR A 117 -4.34 -4.25 -16.79
CA THR A 117 -4.55 -3.02 -16.01
C THR A 117 -4.72 -3.33 -14.53
N THR A 118 -4.20 -2.44 -13.68
CA THR A 118 -4.29 -2.54 -12.22
C THR A 118 -4.70 -1.20 -11.65
N SER A 119 -5.65 -1.19 -10.72
CA SER A 119 -5.96 -0.03 -9.88
C SER A 119 -5.90 -0.45 -8.41
N ILE A 120 -5.65 0.49 -7.50
CA ILE A 120 -5.69 0.21 -6.06
C ILE A 120 -6.84 1.00 -5.45
N PHE A 121 -7.68 0.32 -4.67
CA PHE A 121 -8.80 0.91 -3.96
C PHE A 121 -8.48 0.94 -2.47
N LEU A 122 -8.78 2.05 -1.81
CA LEU A 122 -8.50 2.23 -0.38
C LEU A 122 -9.80 2.49 0.38
N THR A 123 -9.91 1.90 1.55
CA THR A 123 -10.74 2.40 2.65
C THR A 123 -9.84 3.22 3.56
N VAL A 124 -10.15 4.51 3.70
CA VAL A 124 -9.40 5.44 4.54
C VAL A 124 -10.28 5.97 5.66
N SER A 125 -9.79 5.91 6.89
CA SER A 125 -10.51 6.28 8.11
C SER A 125 -9.58 6.94 9.13
N TYR A 126 -10.10 7.88 9.92
CA TYR A 126 -9.53 8.17 11.24
C TYR A 126 -10.14 7.24 12.29
N GLU A 127 -9.29 6.53 13.01
CA GLU A 127 -9.66 5.60 14.07
C GLU A 127 -9.20 6.11 15.44
N GLN A 128 -9.92 5.70 16.48
CA GLN A 128 -9.59 5.90 17.87
C GLN A 128 -8.50 4.90 18.29
N SER A 129 -7.94 5.09 19.48
CA SER A 129 -6.95 4.16 20.03
C SER A 129 -7.50 2.74 20.26
N LEU A 130 -6.60 1.78 20.45
CA LEU A 130 -6.93 0.41 20.87
C LEU A 130 -7.73 0.36 22.18
N ALA A 131 -7.50 1.31 23.10
CA ALA A 131 -8.29 1.42 24.33
C ALA A 131 -9.79 1.67 24.06
N ASN A 132 -10.09 2.25 22.89
CA ASN A 132 -11.45 2.40 22.37
C ASN A 132 -11.75 1.41 21.24
N LEU A 133 -11.04 0.28 21.22
CA LEU A 133 -11.20 -0.84 20.29
C LEU A 133 -11.05 -0.46 18.81
N HIS A 134 -10.22 0.55 18.50
CA HIS A 134 -10.07 1.06 17.12
C HIS A 134 -11.39 1.49 16.47
N ASN A 135 -12.36 1.97 17.26
CA ASN A 135 -13.60 2.52 16.73
C ASN A 135 -13.30 3.75 15.84
N LEU A 136 -14.16 4.07 14.88
CA LEU A 136 -13.99 5.25 14.04
C LEU A 136 -14.01 6.51 14.91
N GLN A 137 -13.17 7.51 14.62
CA GLN A 137 -13.40 8.85 15.17
C GLN A 137 -14.62 9.49 14.51
N ARG A 138 -15.18 10.54 15.14
CA ARG A 138 -16.31 11.27 14.54
C ARG A 138 -15.93 11.80 13.16
N ASP A 139 -16.78 11.58 12.16
CA ASP A 139 -16.51 11.93 10.76
C ASP A 139 -15.22 11.30 10.19
N GLY A 140 -14.83 10.14 10.71
CA GLY A 140 -13.50 9.57 10.48
C GLY A 140 -13.24 9.18 9.04
N TYR A 141 -14.24 8.69 8.29
CA TYR A 141 -14.05 8.31 6.88
C TYR A 141 -13.76 9.53 6.00
N ASN A 142 -14.54 10.61 6.15
CA ASN A 142 -14.35 11.81 5.33
C ASN A 142 -13.04 12.50 5.71
N ARG A 143 -12.75 12.67 7.00
CA ARG A 143 -11.49 13.29 7.47
C ARG A 143 -10.26 12.47 7.08
N GLY A 144 -10.31 11.15 7.20
CA GLY A 144 -9.18 10.28 6.85
C GLY A 144 -8.84 10.39 5.37
N ARG A 145 -9.86 10.28 4.51
CA ARG A 145 -9.74 10.44 3.05
C ARG A 145 -9.16 11.80 2.67
N ASP A 146 -9.75 12.88 3.19
CA ASP A 146 -9.37 14.25 2.82
C ASP A 146 -7.93 14.55 3.26
N ASP A 147 -7.49 13.98 4.39
CA ASP A 147 -6.12 14.11 4.88
C ASP A 147 -5.11 13.35 4.02
N VAL A 148 -5.42 12.11 3.59
CA VAL A 148 -4.59 11.39 2.61
C VAL A 148 -4.44 12.20 1.32
N VAL A 149 -5.54 12.75 0.79
CA VAL A 149 -5.50 13.58 -0.42
C VAL A 149 -4.64 14.84 -0.20
N ARG A 150 -4.81 15.53 0.93
CA ARG A 150 -4.04 16.72 1.29
C ARG A 150 -2.53 16.45 1.34
N ILE A 151 -2.10 15.33 1.92
CA ILE A 151 -0.69 14.96 1.99
C ILE A 151 -0.17 14.53 0.61
N ALA A 152 -0.92 13.67 -0.11
CA ALA A 152 -0.51 13.14 -1.40
C ALA A 152 -0.31 14.23 -2.47
N THR A 153 -1.06 15.33 -2.38
CA THR A 153 -1.11 16.39 -3.39
C THR A 153 -0.34 17.66 -3.00
N GLN A 154 0.60 17.56 -2.04
CA GLN A 154 1.51 18.67 -1.72
C GLN A 154 2.30 19.12 -2.95
N GLU A 155 2.50 20.43 -3.10
CA GLU A 155 3.15 21.06 -4.26
C GLU A 155 4.57 20.52 -4.52
N ASN A 156 5.33 20.29 -3.44
CA ASN A 156 6.70 19.75 -3.51
C ASN A 156 6.76 18.22 -3.59
N GLY A 157 5.60 17.56 -3.68
CA GLY A 157 5.50 16.11 -3.57
C GLY A 157 5.75 15.59 -2.15
N ILE A 158 5.89 14.28 -2.04
CA ILE A 158 6.21 13.57 -0.80
C ILE A 158 7.43 12.67 -1.04
N GLU A 159 8.21 12.43 0.00
CA GLU A 159 9.46 11.67 -0.09
C GLU A 159 9.58 10.65 1.05
N TRP A 160 10.11 9.48 0.72
CA TRP A 160 10.61 8.52 1.69
C TRP A 160 11.88 7.84 1.19
N GLU A 161 12.98 7.96 1.95
CA GLU A 161 14.28 7.31 1.68
C GLU A 161 14.75 7.48 0.21
N GLY A 162 14.69 8.71 -0.31
CA GLY A 162 15.10 9.05 -1.67
C GLY A 162 14.13 8.62 -2.77
N ASN A 163 12.97 8.03 -2.43
CA ASN A 163 11.86 7.84 -3.35
C ASN A 163 10.95 9.06 -3.30
N VAL A 164 10.77 9.73 -4.43
CA VAL A 164 9.99 10.97 -4.52
C VAL A 164 8.75 10.72 -5.35
N PHE A 165 7.61 11.20 -4.86
CA PHE A 165 6.30 11.05 -5.50
C PHE A 165 5.60 12.40 -5.61
N ASN A 166 4.81 12.59 -6.66
CA ASN A 166 3.79 13.63 -6.71
C ASN A 166 2.45 13.01 -7.06
N ALA A 167 1.36 13.69 -6.72
CA ALA A 167 0.03 13.24 -7.12
C ALA A 167 -0.89 14.42 -7.44
N THR A 168 -1.88 14.13 -8.28
CA THR A 168 -3.05 14.99 -8.46
C THR A 168 -4.31 14.22 -8.06
N VAL A 169 -5.38 14.94 -7.74
CA VAL A 169 -6.67 14.36 -7.36
C VAL A 169 -7.76 14.81 -8.31
N LYS A 170 -8.63 13.87 -8.68
CA LYS A 170 -9.94 14.15 -9.25
C LYS A 170 -11.01 13.65 -8.29
N TRP A 171 -11.92 14.52 -7.91
CA TRP A 171 -13.07 14.15 -7.10
C TRP A 171 -14.20 13.60 -7.96
N ILE A 172 -14.74 12.46 -7.53
CA ILE A 172 -15.98 11.91 -8.06
C ILE A 172 -17.10 12.23 -7.08
N GLU A 173 -18.10 12.93 -7.58
CA GLU A 173 -19.24 13.37 -6.80
C GLU A 173 -20.07 12.21 -6.25
N ALA A 174 -20.75 12.47 -5.13
CA ALA A 174 -21.69 11.55 -4.53
C ALA A 174 -22.77 11.10 -5.53
N GLY A 175 -23.21 9.85 -5.42
CA GLY A 175 -24.20 9.26 -6.32
C GLY A 175 -23.64 8.62 -7.58
N ARG A 176 -22.33 8.78 -7.86
CA ARG A 176 -21.68 8.19 -9.05
C ARG A 176 -21.04 6.84 -8.76
N LEU A 177 -20.23 6.76 -7.71
CA LEU A 177 -19.59 5.51 -7.24
C LEU A 177 -20.06 5.10 -5.85
N MET A 178 -20.39 6.08 -5.02
CA MET A 178 -20.87 5.89 -3.66
C MET A 178 -21.91 6.97 -3.34
N ASN A 179 -22.99 6.59 -2.65
CA ASN A 179 -23.99 7.55 -2.18
C ASN A 179 -23.53 8.16 -0.86
N ALA A 180 -23.98 9.39 -0.58
CA ALA A 180 -23.93 9.93 0.77
C ALA A 180 -24.93 9.14 1.64
N THR A 181 -24.46 8.34 2.59
CA THR A 181 -25.31 7.41 3.35
C THR A 181 -24.63 6.93 4.63
N SER A 182 -25.42 6.45 5.59
CA SER A 182 -24.94 5.60 6.69
C SER A 182 -25.44 4.16 6.59
N LYS A 183 -26.31 3.87 5.62
CA LYS A 183 -26.90 2.54 5.44
C LYS A 183 -25.84 1.55 4.99
N ASN A 184 -25.69 0.45 5.73
CA ASN A 184 -24.72 -0.63 5.50
C ASN A 184 -23.25 -0.17 5.55
N ILE A 185 -22.97 1.01 6.11
CA ILE A 185 -21.62 1.47 6.37
C ILE A 185 -21.29 1.20 7.84
N SER A 186 -20.14 0.60 8.10
CA SER A 186 -19.69 0.36 9.46
C SER A 186 -19.53 1.66 10.25
N HIS A 187 -19.85 1.63 11.54
CA HIS A 187 -19.71 2.78 12.44
C HIS A 187 -20.58 3.99 12.07
N ALA A 188 -21.80 3.74 11.58
CA ALA A 188 -22.79 4.76 11.24
C ALA A 188 -23.05 5.78 12.36
N GLU A 189 -22.92 5.36 13.62
CA GLU A 189 -23.06 6.18 14.83
C GLU A 189 -21.97 7.27 14.97
N MET A 190 -20.85 7.14 14.25
CA MET A 190 -19.74 8.09 14.26
C MET A 190 -19.93 9.25 13.26
N ALA A 191 -21.09 9.36 12.64
CA ALA A 191 -21.44 10.50 11.80
C ALA A 191 -21.48 11.83 12.57
N ASN A 192 -21.30 12.93 11.85
CA ASN A 192 -21.64 14.25 12.38
C ASN A 192 -23.17 14.37 12.53
N LYS A 193 -23.60 15.27 13.43
CA LYS A 193 -25.03 15.54 13.63
C LYS A 193 -25.66 15.94 12.29
N ASP A 194 -26.79 15.32 11.95
CA ASP A 194 -27.56 15.59 10.74
C ASP A 194 -26.78 15.36 9.42
N GLN A 195 -25.72 14.53 9.45
CA GLN A 195 -24.93 14.15 8.28
C GLN A 195 -24.83 12.61 8.18
N PRO A 196 -24.69 12.06 6.98
CA PRO A 196 -24.32 10.66 6.82
C PRO A 196 -22.86 10.43 7.26
N VAL A 197 -22.52 9.18 7.63
CA VAL A 197 -21.16 8.80 8.04
C VAL A 197 -20.14 8.91 6.89
N VAL A 198 -20.62 8.81 5.64
CA VAL A 198 -19.86 9.15 4.43
C VAL A 198 -20.60 10.17 3.59
N ASP A 199 -19.88 11.15 3.07
CA ASP A 199 -20.42 12.19 2.18
C ASP A 199 -20.63 11.70 0.72
N GLY A 200 -20.24 10.46 0.42
CA GLY A 200 -20.38 9.83 -0.90
C GLY A 200 -19.30 10.22 -1.91
N ARG A 201 -18.42 11.18 -1.63
CA ARG A 201 -17.33 11.57 -2.54
C ARG A 201 -16.23 10.51 -2.55
N VAL A 202 -15.65 10.28 -3.73
CA VAL A 202 -14.51 9.37 -3.91
C VAL A 202 -13.35 10.15 -4.52
N ALA A 203 -12.18 10.07 -3.91
CA ALA A 203 -10.97 10.67 -4.45
C ALA A 203 -10.29 9.72 -5.44
N VAL A 204 -10.00 10.18 -6.66
CA VAL A 204 -9.18 9.44 -7.62
C VAL A 204 -7.81 10.12 -7.69
N LEU A 205 -6.79 9.44 -7.17
CA LEU A 205 -5.41 9.87 -7.19
C LEU A 205 -4.70 9.37 -8.45
N TYR A 206 -3.94 10.28 -9.06
CA TYR A 206 -3.00 10.00 -10.14
C TYR A 206 -1.60 10.21 -9.60
N VAL A 207 -0.94 9.12 -9.23
CA VAL A 207 0.35 9.15 -8.53
C VAL A 207 1.48 8.95 -9.53
N ASN A 208 2.46 9.85 -9.54
CA ASN A 208 3.68 9.66 -10.32
C ASN A 208 4.88 9.43 -9.41
N THR A 209 5.65 8.40 -9.76
CA THR A 209 6.98 8.19 -9.20
C THR A 209 7.95 9.12 -9.93
N VAL A 210 8.45 10.13 -9.22
CA VAL A 210 9.37 11.14 -9.75
C VAL A 210 10.81 10.65 -9.69
N LYS A 211 11.19 10.01 -8.58
CA LYS A 211 12.53 9.47 -8.35
C LYS A 211 12.46 8.13 -7.63
N ARG A 212 13.36 7.22 -8.00
CA ARG A 212 13.57 5.94 -7.32
C ARG A 212 14.98 5.84 -6.76
N SER A 213 15.10 5.44 -5.50
CA SER A 213 16.41 5.29 -4.86
C SER A 213 17.24 4.12 -5.42
N ASP A 214 16.59 3.07 -5.94
CA ASP A 214 17.25 1.90 -6.52
C ASP A 214 17.80 2.14 -7.94
N GLU A 215 17.24 3.09 -8.69
CA GLU A 215 17.77 3.52 -9.99
C GLU A 215 19.06 4.34 -9.84
N GLU A 216 19.12 5.18 -8.80
CA GLU A 216 20.32 5.96 -8.47
C GLU A 216 21.47 5.03 -8.05
N GLN A 217 21.20 4.01 -7.23
CA GLN A 217 22.19 3.00 -6.84
C GLN A 217 22.72 2.19 -8.03
N ARG A 218 21.87 1.83 -8.99
CA ARG A 218 22.31 1.17 -10.24
C ARG A 218 23.19 2.09 -11.09
N SER A 219 22.89 3.39 -11.14
CA SER A 219 23.70 4.36 -11.89
C SER A 219 25.09 4.57 -11.26
N VAL A 220 25.18 4.58 -9.93
CA VAL A 220 26.45 4.69 -9.20
C VAL A 220 27.26 3.40 -9.35
N ALA A 221 26.63 2.23 -9.20
CA ALA A 221 27.28 0.93 -9.38
C ALA A 221 27.81 0.72 -10.83
N ALA A 222 27.05 1.18 -11.83
CA ALA A 222 27.48 1.15 -13.23
C ALA A 222 28.65 2.10 -13.53
N ARG A 223 28.77 3.22 -12.78
CA ARG A 223 29.90 4.16 -12.87
C ARG A 223 31.14 3.70 -12.12
N SER A 224 31.02 2.78 -11.16
CA SER A 224 32.12 2.28 -10.34
C SER A 224 32.81 1.01 -10.86
N LEU A 225 32.40 0.48 -12.02
CA LEU A 225 33.17 -0.58 -12.68
C LEU A 225 34.42 0.03 -13.33
N PRO A 226 35.64 -0.31 -12.90
CA PRO A 226 36.82 0.09 -13.63
C PRO A 226 36.76 -0.59 -15.00
N ALA A 227 37.04 0.15 -16.07
CA ALA A 227 37.26 -0.44 -17.38
C ALA A 227 38.49 -1.34 -17.29
N ILE A 228 38.27 -2.63 -17.02
CA ILE A 228 39.32 -3.64 -17.11
C ILE A 228 39.59 -3.80 -18.61
N CYS A 229 40.60 -3.08 -19.08
CA CYS A 229 41.18 -3.28 -20.39
C CYS A 229 41.73 -4.71 -20.42
N SER A 230 41.03 -5.60 -21.11
CA SER A 230 41.39 -7.01 -21.24
C SER A 230 42.68 -7.14 -22.07
N SER A 231 43.83 -7.19 -21.39
CA SER A 231 45.08 -7.65 -21.99
C SER A 231 45.09 -9.18 -21.97
N SER A 232 44.92 -9.79 -23.13
CA SER A 232 45.03 -11.23 -23.34
C SER A 232 46.41 -11.74 -22.92
N PHE A 233 46.48 -12.48 -21.81
CA PHE A 233 47.69 -13.23 -21.44
C PHE A 233 47.53 -14.65 -21.97
N LEU A 234 48.28 -14.97 -23.04
CA LEU A 234 48.41 -16.32 -23.58
C LEU A 234 49.18 -17.18 -22.58
N LEU A 235 48.51 -18.14 -21.94
CA LEU A 235 49.16 -19.21 -21.20
C LEU A 235 49.58 -20.32 -22.17
N THR A 236 50.88 -20.44 -22.42
CA THR A 236 51.48 -21.62 -23.05
C THR A 236 51.58 -22.75 -22.03
N VAL A 237 50.83 -23.83 -22.25
CA VAL A 237 50.94 -25.08 -21.48
C VAL A 237 52.05 -25.91 -22.09
N SER A 238 53.18 -26.08 -21.39
CA SER A 238 54.20 -27.07 -21.74
C SER A 238 53.83 -28.43 -21.17
N THR A 239 53.58 -29.38 -22.06
CA THR A 239 53.45 -30.81 -21.77
C THR A 239 54.80 -31.40 -21.35
N VAL A 240 54.87 -31.97 -20.15
CA VAL A 240 55.98 -32.85 -19.75
C VAL A 240 55.54 -34.30 -19.96
N LEU A 241 56.17 -34.93 -20.96
CA LEU A 241 56.13 -36.38 -21.18
C LEU A 241 56.89 -37.08 -20.05
N VAL A 242 56.24 -37.98 -19.33
CA VAL A 242 56.93 -38.97 -18.48
C VAL A 242 56.86 -40.31 -19.22
N VAL A 243 58.03 -40.75 -19.67
CA VAL A 243 58.26 -42.04 -20.34
C VAL A 243 58.29 -43.15 -19.30
N ALA A 244 57.48 -44.19 -19.51
CA ALA A 244 57.51 -45.42 -18.75
C ALA A 244 58.79 -46.23 -19.06
N SER A 245 59.36 -46.88 -18.04
CA SER A 245 60.33 -47.96 -18.24
C SER A 245 60.06 -49.06 -17.23
N THR A 246 59.56 -50.17 -17.75
CA THR A 246 59.50 -51.52 -17.18
C THR A 246 60.91 -52.12 -17.06
N PHE A 247 61.16 -52.96 -16.04
CA PHE A 247 61.85 -54.27 -16.05
C PHE A 247 62.00 -54.72 -14.56
N LEU A 248 61.21 -55.69 -14.06
CA LEU A 248 61.50 -57.13 -14.00
C LEU A 248 62.72 -57.50 -13.14
N LEU A 249 62.44 -57.95 -11.91
CA LEU A 249 62.78 -59.26 -11.34
C LEU A 249 61.95 -59.50 -10.08
#